data_AF-A0A7W2TZ46-F1
#
_entry.id   AF-A0A7W2TZ46-F1
#
_cell.length_a   1.000
_cell.length_b   1.000
_cell.length_c   1.000
_cell.angle_alpha   90.00
_cell.angle_beta   90.00
_cell.angle_gamma   90.00
#
_symmetry.space_group_name_H-M   'P 1'
#
loop_
_entity.id
_entity.type
_entity.pdbx_description
1 polymer ?
#
loop_
_entity_poly.entity_id
_entity_poly.type
_entity_poly.pdbx_seq_one_letter_code
_entity_poly.pdbx_strand_id
1 'polypeptide(L)'
;MINNKTILLSTVFIVFVSISLPTEATDNPFRKASAITKKYLPQAFKAMWQSEYLVWRAQLFNSACSQKQLGVSNAINSGFPLFNQYIIDQAIMNEELTDDNDKLLLQNTNKLHYLTFSKIYAFAYKRRLEVIQHYHPDITSKLCQHAATTSKQSPADEQPMLPWKTNHLTQQNVWRADLFSMRVVNKYFTSAFIERQAPFANIIDAEIYARIAQDEQAIIALTEISEGYQYGTLLMKNINKAYKKATNKPLTDKYWRPIYAQDASMLASQAYKLATISALMQIKALYPELTSRIETHMSSYIKLQLSTLDENKMRLSAAYNAP
;
A
#
# COMPACT_ATOMS: atom_id res chain seq x y z
N MET A 1 -19.82 28.77 5.74
CA MET A 1 -19.29 28.64 4.37
C MET A 1 -17.86 28.16 4.47
N ILE A 2 -17.60 26.87 4.20
CA ILE A 2 -16.24 26.32 4.18
C ILE A 2 -15.67 26.66 2.80
N ASN A 3 -14.62 27.47 2.77
CA ASN A 3 -14.01 27.99 1.54
C ASN A 3 -13.47 26.83 0.67
N ASN A 4 -13.93 26.77 -0.58
CA ASN A 4 -13.50 25.85 -1.64
C ASN A 4 -12.06 26.10 -2.14
N LYS A 5 -11.10 26.34 -1.26
CA LYS A 5 -9.69 26.43 -1.66
C LYS A 5 -9.09 25.02 -1.69
N THR A 6 -9.02 24.49 -2.91
CA THR A 6 -8.14 23.43 -3.42
C THR A 6 -7.21 22.82 -2.37
N ILE A 7 -7.73 21.83 -1.64
CA ILE A 7 -6.90 20.98 -0.77
C ILE A 7 -6.12 20.05 -1.71
N LEU A 8 -4.89 20.44 -2.03
CA LEU A 8 -3.93 19.63 -2.76
C LEU A 8 -3.69 18.33 -1.99
N LEU A 9 -3.87 17.18 -2.64
CA LEU A 9 -3.17 15.98 -2.23
C LEU A 9 -1.69 16.31 -2.39
N SER A 10 -0.98 16.52 -1.27
CA SER A 10 0.44 16.79 -1.33
C SER A 10 1.11 15.70 -2.13
N THR A 11 1.71 16.12 -3.23
CA THR A 11 2.60 15.34 -4.08
C THR A 11 3.89 15.13 -3.28
N VAL A 12 3.82 14.35 -2.21
CA VAL A 12 5.01 13.90 -1.50
C VAL A 12 5.74 12.98 -2.47
N PHE A 13 6.90 13.44 -2.93
CA PHE A 13 7.76 12.74 -3.87
C PHE A 13 7.93 11.28 -3.43
N ILE A 14 7.43 10.35 -4.25
CA ILE A 14 7.73 8.94 -4.05
C ILE A 14 9.15 8.72 -4.57
N VAL A 15 10.14 8.78 -3.68
CA VAL A 15 11.50 8.37 -4.00
C VAL A 15 11.52 6.85 -4.04
N PHE A 16 11.30 6.28 -5.24
CA PHE A 16 11.64 4.89 -5.48
C PHE A 16 13.15 4.78 -5.56
N VAL A 17 13.74 3.95 -4.69
CA VAL A 17 15.11 3.48 -4.87
C VAL A 17 15.11 2.62 -6.13
N SER A 18 15.71 3.15 -7.19
CA SER A 18 15.94 2.43 -8.45
C SER A 18 16.87 1.25 -8.16
N ILE A 19 16.33 0.03 -8.15
CA ILE A 19 17.16 -1.17 -8.05
C ILE A 19 17.69 -1.49 -9.45
N SER A 20 18.98 -1.27 -9.66
CA SER A 20 19.71 -1.73 -10.85
C SER A 20 19.58 -3.25 -10.96
N LEU A 21 19.08 -3.74 -12.09
CA LEU A 21 18.92 -5.19 -12.31
C LEU A 21 20.24 -5.84 -12.67
N PRO A 22 20.58 -6.99 -12.07
CA PRO A 22 21.57 -7.90 -12.63
C PRO A 22 21.09 -8.39 -14.00
N THR A 23 22.03 -8.58 -14.92
CA THR A 23 21.84 -9.01 -16.32
C THR A 23 21.13 -10.37 -16.47
N GLU A 24 21.06 -11.21 -15.44
CA GLU A 24 20.25 -12.45 -15.44
C GLU A 24 18.72 -12.19 -15.42
N ALA A 25 18.27 -10.94 -15.26
CA ALA A 25 16.86 -10.56 -15.22
C ALA A 25 16.17 -10.50 -16.60
N THR A 26 16.90 -10.57 -17.71
CA THR A 26 16.35 -10.37 -19.06
C THR A 26 15.61 -11.58 -19.63
N ASP A 27 15.93 -12.81 -19.20
CA ASP A 27 15.35 -14.03 -19.78
C ASP A 27 14.05 -14.50 -19.11
N ASN A 28 13.78 -14.07 -17.87
CA ASN A 28 12.53 -14.41 -17.18
C ASN A 28 11.46 -13.33 -17.48
N PRO A 29 10.40 -13.65 -18.25
CA PRO A 29 9.41 -12.67 -18.67
C PRO A 29 8.63 -12.07 -17.48
N PHE A 30 8.46 -12.80 -16.37
CA PHE A 30 7.80 -12.29 -15.17
C PHE A 30 8.65 -11.24 -14.46
N ARG A 31 9.97 -11.47 -14.39
CA ARG A 31 10.91 -10.51 -13.79
C ARG A 31 11.06 -9.27 -14.66
N LYS A 32 11.13 -9.42 -15.98
CA LYS A 32 11.12 -8.31 -16.95
C LYS A 32 9.84 -7.46 -16.79
N ALA A 33 8.67 -8.08 -16.78
CA ALA A 33 7.41 -7.37 -16.58
C ALA A 33 7.33 -6.65 -15.22
N SER A 34 7.84 -7.28 -14.15
CA SER A 34 7.92 -6.69 -12.81
C SER A 34 8.87 -5.50 -12.76
N ALA A 35 10.02 -5.60 -13.40
CA ALA A 35 10.96 -4.49 -13.54
C ALA A 35 10.33 -3.29 -14.25
N ILE A 36 9.69 -3.51 -15.40
CA ILE A 36 8.98 -2.46 -16.15
C ILE A 36 7.89 -1.84 -15.28
N THR A 37 7.10 -2.67 -14.59
CA THR A 37 6.06 -2.19 -13.67
C THR A 37 6.66 -1.25 -12.62
N LYS A 38 7.69 -1.70 -11.89
CA LYS A 38 8.33 -0.92 -10.82
C LYS A 38 8.95 0.38 -11.32
N LYS A 39 9.55 0.37 -12.52
CA LYS A 39 10.17 1.54 -13.16
C LYS A 39 9.16 2.68 -13.35
N TYR A 40 7.95 2.37 -13.81
CA TYR A 40 6.93 3.38 -14.15
C TYR A 40 5.83 3.54 -13.11
N LEU A 41 5.78 2.68 -12.09
CA LEU A 41 4.77 2.70 -11.03
C LEU A 41 4.56 4.08 -10.38
N PRO A 42 5.61 4.83 -9.94
CA PRO A 42 5.41 6.15 -9.35
C PRO A 42 4.69 7.14 -10.29
N GLN A 43 5.11 7.21 -11.55
CA GLN A 43 4.51 8.14 -12.52
C GLN A 43 3.10 7.68 -12.93
N ALA A 44 2.85 6.38 -13.02
CA ALA A 44 1.54 5.83 -13.30
C ALA A 44 0.52 6.17 -12.19
N PHE A 45 0.92 6.07 -10.91
CA PHE A 45 0.08 6.50 -9.80
C PHE A 45 -0.19 8.01 -9.84
N LYS A 46 0.83 8.81 -10.15
CA LYS A 46 0.68 10.27 -10.30
C LYS A 46 -0.32 10.61 -11.41
N ALA A 47 -0.19 10.01 -12.59
CA ALA A 47 -1.08 10.22 -13.73
C ALA A 47 -2.52 9.79 -13.43
N MET A 48 -2.70 8.61 -12.83
CA MET A 48 -4.01 8.13 -12.41
C MET A 48 -4.66 9.08 -11.39
N TRP A 49 -3.94 9.47 -10.34
CA TRP A 49 -4.49 10.37 -9.33
C TRP A 49 -4.76 11.77 -9.87
N GLN A 50 -3.99 12.29 -10.83
CA GLN A 50 -4.34 13.58 -11.45
C GLN A 50 -5.74 13.59 -12.05
N SER A 51 -6.20 12.43 -12.55
CA SER A 51 -7.54 12.28 -13.11
C SER A 51 -8.57 11.92 -12.03
N GLU A 52 -8.21 11.04 -11.09
CA GLU A 52 -9.15 10.38 -10.18
C GLU A 52 -9.10 10.86 -8.72
N TYR A 53 -8.26 11.85 -8.37
CA TYR A 53 -8.01 12.20 -6.97
C TYR A 53 -9.27 12.62 -6.20
N LEU A 54 -10.23 13.29 -6.85
CA LEU A 54 -11.46 13.74 -6.20
C LEU A 54 -12.32 12.54 -5.77
N VAL A 55 -12.52 11.59 -6.69
CA VAL A 55 -13.28 10.35 -6.43
C VAL A 55 -12.57 9.54 -5.36
N TRP A 56 -11.26 9.29 -5.52
CA TRP A 56 -10.47 8.55 -4.55
C TRP A 56 -10.55 9.16 -3.15
N ARG A 57 -10.29 10.46 -3.03
CA ARG A 57 -10.35 11.16 -1.74
C ARG A 57 -11.74 11.06 -1.13
N ALA A 58 -12.79 11.30 -1.91
CA ALA A 58 -14.15 11.30 -1.42
C ALA A 58 -14.57 9.92 -0.89
N GLN A 59 -14.28 8.86 -1.65
CA GLN A 59 -14.63 7.49 -1.27
C GLN A 59 -13.79 6.99 -0.09
N LEU A 60 -12.48 7.27 -0.08
CA LEU A 60 -11.61 6.94 1.04
C LEU A 60 -12.05 7.65 2.32
N PHE A 61 -12.36 8.94 2.25
CA PHE A 61 -12.79 9.71 3.40
C PHE A 61 -14.13 9.21 3.96
N ASN A 62 -15.09 8.89 3.08
CA ASN A 62 -16.37 8.32 3.49
C ASN A 62 -16.25 6.89 4.06
N SER A 63 -15.22 6.12 3.67
CA SER A 63 -15.02 4.74 4.14
C SER A 63 -14.74 4.60 5.65
N ALA A 64 -14.30 5.68 6.30
CA ALA A 64 -14.10 5.74 7.74
C ALA A 64 -15.37 6.10 8.53
N CYS A 65 -16.42 6.54 7.85
CA CYS A 65 -17.70 6.96 8.44
C CYS A 65 -18.86 6.02 8.06
N SER A 66 -18.73 5.30 6.95
CA SER A 66 -19.73 4.35 6.46
C SER A 66 -19.19 2.93 6.49
N GLN A 67 -20.04 1.97 6.86
CA GLN A 67 -19.73 0.55 6.70
C GLN A 67 -19.73 0.12 5.21
N LYS A 68 -20.21 0.96 4.29
CA LYS A 68 -20.25 0.65 2.85
C LYS A 68 -18.86 0.77 2.22
N GLN A 69 -18.20 -0.37 2.00
CA GLN A 69 -16.88 -0.44 1.33
C GLN A 69 -16.94 -0.37 -0.21
N LEU A 70 -18.13 -0.45 -0.80
CA LEU A 70 -18.32 -0.54 -2.26
C LEU A 70 -17.68 0.65 -3.00
N GLY A 71 -17.81 1.88 -2.48
CA GLY A 71 -17.24 3.07 -3.13
C GLY A 71 -15.72 3.02 -3.27
N VAL A 72 -15.00 2.52 -2.27
CA VAL A 72 -13.54 2.36 -2.34
C VAL A 72 -13.15 1.28 -3.34
N SER A 73 -13.85 0.14 -3.34
CA SER A 73 -13.60 -0.92 -4.32
C SER A 73 -13.81 -0.42 -5.76
N ASN A 74 -14.87 0.35 -5.99
CA ASN A 74 -15.17 0.93 -7.30
C ASN A 74 -14.12 1.96 -7.72
N ALA A 75 -13.66 2.81 -6.81
CA ALA A 75 -12.57 3.76 -7.07
C ALA A 75 -11.24 3.03 -7.42
N ILE A 76 -10.95 1.93 -6.73
CA ILE A 76 -9.79 1.09 -7.05
C ILE A 76 -9.96 0.47 -8.44
N ASN A 77 -11.13 -0.05 -8.78
CA ASN A 77 -11.34 -0.70 -10.08
C ASN A 77 -11.25 0.29 -11.25
N SER A 78 -11.88 1.45 -11.13
CA SER A 78 -11.90 2.52 -12.15
C SER A 78 -10.53 3.17 -12.35
N GLY A 79 -9.69 3.27 -11.31
CA GLY A 79 -8.33 3.78 -11.45
C GLY A 79 -7.37 2.85 -12.21
N PHE A 80 -7.64 1.54 -12.22
CA PHE A 80 -6.69 0.58 -12.80
C PHE A 80 -6.44 0.75 -14.31
N PRO A 81 -7.46 0.94 -15.17
CA PRO A 81 -7.24 1.20 -16.59
C PRO A 81 -6.25 2.35 -16.86
N LEU A 82 -6.38 3.48 -16.15
CA LEU A 82 -5.49 4.63 -16.30
C LEU A 82 -4.05 4.29 -15.89
N PHE A 83 -3.89 3.66 -14.72
CA PHE A 83 -2.59 3.20 -14.23
C PHE A 83 -1.93 2.23 -15.22
N ASN A 84 -2.68 1.23 -15.67
CA ASN A 84 -2.18 0.18 -16.55
C ASN A 84 -1.82 0.73 -17.93
N GLN A 85 -2.69 1.59 -18.50
CA GLN A 85 -2.47 2.17 -19.81
C GLN A 85 -1.21 3.04 -19.81
N TYR A 86 -1.00 3.86 -18.78
CA TYR A 86 0.21 4.66 -18.64
C TYR A 86 1.48 3.82 -18.72
N ILE A 87 1.55 2.71 -17.94
CA ILE A 87 2.74 1.86 -17.94
C ILE A 87 2.93 1.17 -19.30
N ILE A 88 1.85 0.69 -19.92
CA ILE A 88 1.91 0.08 -21.24
C ILE A 88 2.43 1.08 -22.27
N ASP A 89 1.93 2.31 -22.28
CA ASP A 89 2.34 3.34 -23.24
C ASP A 89 3.81 3.70 -23.05
N GLN A 90 4.27 3.87 -21.81
CA GLN A 90 5.69 4.10 -21.52
C GLN A 90 6.56 2.93 -21.99
N ALA A 91 6.13 1.69 -21.75
CA ALA A 91 6.90 0.52 -22.18
C ALA A 91 6.96 0.38 -23.72
N ILE A 92 5.89 0.76 -24.43
CA ILE A 92 5.88 0.80 -25.91
C ILE A 92 6.81 1.90 -26.42
N MET A 93 6.70 3.12 -25.87
CA MET A 93 7.51 4.27 -26.28
C MET A 93 9.01 4.07 -26.07
N ASN A 94 9.39 3.25 -25.09
CA ASN A 94 10.78 2.92 -24.80
C ASN A 94 11.24 1.58 -25.41
N GLU A 95 10.44 0.98 -26.29
CA GLU A 95 10.77 -0.28 -26.99
C GLU A 95 11.08 -1.46 -26.03
N GLU A 96 10.45 -1.47 -24.85
CA GLU A 96 10.70 -2.48 -23.81
C GLU A 96 9.79 -3.73 -23.96
N LEU A 97 8.79 -3.66 -24.83
CA LEU A 97 7.87 -4.75 -25.16
C LEU A 97 8.23 -5.37 -26.51
N THR A 98 8.41 -6.70 -26.54
CA THR A 98 8.80 -7.41 -27.77
C THR A 98 7.63 -8.07 -28.49
N ASP A 99 6.52 -8.37 -27.81
CA ASP A 99 5.32 -8.97 -28.40
C ASP A 99 4.04 -8.74 -27.56
N ASP A 100 2.91 -9.26 -28.03
CA ASP A 100 1.62 -9.21 -27.32
C ASP A 100 1.61 -10.04 -26.01
N ASN A 101 2.45 -11.07 -25.89
CA ASN A 101 2.51 -11.88 -24.68
C ASN A 101 3.15 -11.10 -23.52
N ASP A 102 4.19 -10.31 -23.81
CA ASP A 102 4.83 -9.39 -22.88
C ASP A 102 3.82 -8.36 -22.37
N LYS A 103 2.96 -7.84 -23.25
CA LYS A 103 1.89 -6.89 -22.88
C LYS A 103 0.88 -7.50 -21.91
N LEU A 104 0.45 -8.74 -22.15
CA LEU A 104 -0.48 -9.46 -21.25
C LEU A 104 0.15 -9.71 -19.88
N LEU A 105 1.43 -10.09 -19.84
CA LEU A 105 2.12 -10.34 -18.59
C LEU A 105 2.39 -9.05 -17.81
N LEU A 106 2.74 -7.97 -18.52
CA LEU A 106 2.86 -6.64 -17.94
C LEU A 106 1.54 -6.20 -17.30
N GLN A 107 0.39 -6.40 -17.95
CA GLN A 107 -0.91 -6.09 -17.35
C GLN A 107 -1.13 -6.84 -16.01
N ASN A 108 -0.78 -8.12 -15.94
CA ASN A 108 -0.92 -8.88 -14.70
C ASN A 108 0.00 -8.34 -13.59
N THR A 109 1.23 -7.97 -13.93
CA THR A 109 2.17 -7.45 -12.95
C THR A 109 1.80 -6.05 -12.50
N ASN A 110 1.35 -5.18 -13.41
CA ASN A 110 0.72 -3.90 -13.12
C ASN A 110 -0.44 -4.08 -12.16
N LYS A 111 -1.36 -5.02 -12.45
CA LYS A 111 -2.51 -5.33 -11.61
C LYS A 111 -2.12 -5.75 -10.20
N LEU A 112 -1.11 -6.62 -10.06
CA LEU A 112 -0.61 -7.08 -8.77
C LEU A 112 -0.07 -5.93 -7.91
N HIS A 113 0.80 -5.10 -8.48
CA HIS A 113 1.40 -3.98 -7.78
C HIS A 113 0.36 -2.92 -7.44
N TYR A 114 -0.50 -2.57 -8.42
CA TYR A 114 -1.60 -1.64 -8.23
C TYR A 114 -2.53 -2.07 -7.10
N LEU A 115 -3.01 -3.32 -7.10
CA LEU A 115 -3.89 -3.82 -6.03
C LEU A 115 -3.20 -3.84 -4.67
N THR A 116 -1.93 -4.25 -4.62
CA THR A 116 -1.15 -4.26 -3.37
C THR A 116 -1.10 -2.86 -2.77
N PHE A 117 -0.67 -1.87 -3.57
CA PHE A 117 -0.59 -0.49 -3.12
C PHE A 117 -1.96 0.05 -2.73
N SER A 118 -2.93 -0.01 -3.64
CA SER A 118 -4.27 0.59 -3.49
C SER A 118 -5.04 0.06 -2.29
N LYS A 119 -4.99 -1.25 -2.04
CA LYS A 119 -5.68 -1.85 -0.88
C LYS A 119 -5.03 -1.44 0.44
N ILE A 120 -3.70 -1.41 0.50
CA ILE A 120 -2.98 -1.02 1.71
C ILE A 120 -3.13 0.47 1.98
N TYR A 121 -3.07 1.29 0.93
CA TYR A 121 -3.33 2.72 1.01
C TYR A 121 -4.74 2.98 1.58
N ALA A 122 -5.76 2.33 1.02
CA ALA A 122 -7.13 2.49 1.48
C ALA A 122 -7.32 2.06 2.95
N PHE A 123 -6.74 0.92 3.33
CA PHE A 123 -6.78 0.42 4.70
C PHE A 123 -6.14 1.41 5.69
N ALA A 124 -4.93 1.89 5.38
CA ALA A 124 -4.19 2.78 6.25
C ALA A 124 -4.85 4.16 6.38
N TYR A 125 -5.37 4.70 5.27
CA TYR A 125 -6.09 5.96 5.24
C TYR A 125 -7.34 5.90 6.14
N LYS A 126 -8.15 4.85 5.96
CA LYS A 126 -9.33 4.60 6.78
C LYS A 126 -8.96 4.48 8.26
N ARG A 127 -7.99 3.64 8.59
CA ARG A 127 -7.54 3.41 9.97
C ARG A 127 -7.10 4.71 10.64
N ARG A 128 -6.35 5.57 9.94
CA ARG A 128 -5.90 6.85 10.50
C ARG A 128 -7.08 7.76 10.82
N LEU A 129 -8.09 7.82 9.96
CA LEU A 129 -9.29 8.61 10.23
C LEU A 129 -10.11 8.04 11.39
N GLU A 130 -10.20 6.72 11.53
CA GLU A 130 -10.87 6.09 12.68
C GLU A 130 -10.16 6.43 14.00
N VAL A 131 -8.82 6.43 14.01
CA VAL A 131 -8.03 6.88 15.17
C VAL A 131 -8.31 8.35 15.50
N ILE A 132 -8.36 9.22 14.51
CA ILE A 132 -8.64 10.65 14.72
C ILE A 132 -10.06 10.85 15.26
N GLN A 133 -11.05 10.15 14.73
CA GLN A 133 -12.44 10.21 15.22
C GLN A 133 -12.57 9.71 16.66
N HIS A 134 -11.75 8.72 17.06
CA HIS A 134 -11.73 8.21 18.43
C HIS A 134 -11.19 9.25 19.43
N TYR A 135 -10.10 9.95 19.10
CA TYR A 135 -9.48 10.93 19.98
C TYR A 135 -10.05 12.35 19.87
N HIS A 136 -10.77 12.66 18.79
CA HIS A 136 -11.40 13.95 18.53
C HIS A 136 -12.90 13.78 18.21
N PRO A 137 -13.72 13.29 19.16
CA PRO A 137 -15.15 13.04 18.94
C PRO A 137 -15.92 14.33 18.63
N ASP A 138 -15.40 15.50 19.01
CA ASP A 138 -15.95 16.82 18.76
C ASP A 138 -16.09 17.17 17.26
N ILE A 139 -15.20 16.62 16.41
CA ILE A 139 -15.27 16.84 14.96
C ILE A 139 -15.94 15.71 14.19
N THR A 140 -16.13 14.52 14.80
CA THR A 140 -16.57 13.30 14.11
C THR A 140 -17.87 13.46 13.34
N SER A 141 -18.90 14.08 13.94
CA SER A 141 -20.20 14.27 13.27
C SER A 141 -20.08 15.15 12.01
N LYS A 142 -19.40 16.30 12.14
CA LYS A 142 -19.17 17.23 11.02
C LYS A 142 -18.29 16.58 9.94
N LEU A 143 -17.27 15.84 10.36
CA LEU A 143 -16.35 15.12 9.49
C LEU A 143 -17.11 14.11 8.64
N CYS A 144 -17.96 13.29 9.26
CA CYS A 144 -18.74 12.29 8.55
C CYS A 144 -19.84 12.88 7.66
N GLN A 145 -20.46 14.00 8.05
CA GLN A 145 -21.37 14.72 7.17
C GLN A 145 -20.65 15.28 5.94
N HIS A 146 -19.46 15.86 6.11
CA HIS A 146 -18.63 16.32 5.00
C HIS A 146 -18.22 15.16 4.07
N ALA A 147 -17.84 14.02 4.66
CA ALA A 147 -17.46 12.83 3.91
C ALA A 147 -18.61 12.28 3.05
N ALA A 148 -19.81 12.14 3.65
CA ALA A 148 -20.99 11.67 2.95
C ALA A 148 -21.42 12.64 1.82
N THR A 149 -21.27 13.94 2.03
CA THR A 149 -21.56 14.96 1.01
C THR A 149 -20.60 14.86 -0.16
N THR A 150 -19.29 14.81 0.13
CA THR A 150 -18.24 14.76 -0.90
C THR A 150 -18.32 13.45 -1.70
N SER A 151 -18.61 12.31 -1.06
CA SER A 151 -18.75 11.03 -1.78
C SER A 151 -19.95 10.98 -2.72
N LYS A 152 -21.00 11.79 -2.46
CA LYS A 152 -22.14 11.92 -3.37
C LYS A 152 -21.83 12.86 -4.55
N GLN A 153 -21.00 13.88 -4.32
CA GLN A 153 -20.56 14.82 -5.37
C GLN A 153 -19.50 14.21 -6.29
N SER A 154 -18.76 13.22 -5.81
CA SER A 154 -17.74 12.49 -6.57
C SER A 154 -17.94 10.99 -6.41
N PRO A 155 -19.03 10.42 -6.98
CA PRO A 155 -19.28 8.98 -6.93
C PRO A 155 -18.17 8.23 -7.68
N ALA A 156 -17.89 6.99 -7.25
CA ALA A 156 -16.99 6.12 -7.99
C ALA A 156 -17.76 5.36 -9.07
N ASP A 157 -17.17 5.28 -10.26
CA ASP A 157 -17.72 4.51 -11.37
C ASP A 157 -17.76 3.02 -11.03
N GLU A 158 -18.92 2.42 -11.21
CA GLU A 158 -19.14 0.99 -10.98
C GLU A 158 -18.60 0.17 -12.15
N GLN A 159 -17.28 0.09 -12.27
CA GLN A 159 -16.64 -0.69 -13.31
C GLN A 159 -15.96 -1.94 -12.72
N PRO A 160 -16.10 -3.10 -13.38
CA PRO A 160 -15.33 -4.27 -13.01
C PRO A 160 -13.86 -4.03 -13.34
N MET A 161 -12.97 -4.47 -12.46
CA MET A 161 -11.55 -4.44 -12.74
C MET A 161 -11.22 -5.40 -13.90
N LEU A 162 -10.37 -4.96 -14.84
CA LEU A 162 -9.89 -5.81 -15.94
C LEU A 162 -9.44 -7.19 -15.42
N PRO A 163 -9.90 -8.30 -16.03
CA PRO A 163 -9.62 -9.65 -15.53
C PRO A 163 -8.13 -9.98 -15.62
N TRP A 164 -7.71 -10.95 -14.80
CA TRP A 164 -6.37 -11.54 -14.95
C TRP A 164 -6.25 -12.21 -16.31
N LYS A 165 -5.15 -11.97 -17.02
CA LYS A 165 -4.92 -12.54 -18.35
C LYS A 165 -4.10 -13.83 -18.22
N THR A 166 -4.45 -14.85 -18.97
CA THR A 166 -3.68 -16.10 -19.07
C THR A 166 -3.07 -16.19 -20.46
N ASN A 167 -1.77 -16.47 -20.58
CA ASN A 167 -1.07 -16.63 -21.85
C ASN A 167 -0.34 -17.99 -21.92
N HIS A 168 0.15 -18.39 -23.09
CA HIS A 168 0.87 -19.66 -23.25
C HIS A 168 2.19 -19.72 -22.46
N LEU A 169 2.83 -18.57 -22.17
CA LEU A 169 3.99 -18.47 -21.29
C LEU A 169 3.67 -18.92 -19.85
N THR A 170 2.44 -18.66 -19.36
CA THR A 170 1.96 -19.17 -18.05
C THR A 170 1.78 -20.69 -18.01
N GLN A 171 1.82 -21.37 -19.16
CA GLN A 171 1.68 -22.82 -19.27
C GLN A 171 3.03 -23.56 -19.32
N GLN A 172 4.13 -22.85 -19.61
CA GLN A 172 5.48 -23.42 -19.62
C GLN A 172 5.92 -23.84 -18.21
N ASN A 173 6.52 -25.02 -18.09
CA ASN A 173 6.92 -25.59 -16.80
C ASN A 173 7.95 -24.72 -16.04
N VAL A 174 8.83 -24.02 -16.75
CA VAL A 174 9.96 -23.29 -16.16
C VAL A 174 9.53 -22.07 -15.33
N TRP A 175 8.39 -21.43 -15.64
CA TRP A 175 7.92 -20.21 -14.96
C TRP A 175 6.74 -20.45 -14.01
N ARG A 176 6.37 -21.71 -13.76
CA ARG A 176 5.24 -22.05 -12.88
C ARG A 176 5.41 -21.49 -11.46
N ALA A 177 6.65 -21.45 -10.96
CA ALA A 177 6.94 -20.92 -9.63
C ALA A 177 6.68 -19.40 -9.53
N ASP A 178 7.02 -18.63 -10.57
CA ASP A 178 6.76 -17.18 -10.63
C ASP A 178 5.26 -16.88 -10.65
N LEU A 179 4.52 -17.55 -11.54
CA LEU A 179 3.07 -17.43 -11.62
C LEU A 179 2.38 -17.84 -10.30
N PHE A 180 2.80 -18.97 -9.72
CA PHE A 180 2.29 -19.42 -8.44
C PHE A 180 2.53 -18.37 -7.35
N SER A 181 3.74 -17.79 -7.32
CA SER A 181 4.10 -16.79 -6.31
C SER A 181 3.27 -15.52 -6.45
N MET A 182 3.07 -15.00 -7.66
CA MET A 182 2.17 -13.86 -7.89
C MET A 182 0.74 -14.13 -7.44
N ARG A 183 0.22 -15.35 -7.67
CA ARG A 183 -1.13 -15.75 -7.22
C ARG A 183 -1.24 -15.82 -5.70
N VAL A 184 -0.21 -16.36 -5.04
CA VAL A 184 -0.12 -16.38 -3.57
C VAL A 184 -0.10 -14.96 -3.02
N VAL A 185 0.73 -14.07 -3.58
CA VAL A 185 0.78 -12.66 -3.17
C VAL A 185 -0.58 -12.00 -3.37
N ASN A 186 -1.15 -12.07 -4.57
CA ASN A 186 -2.45 -11.46 -4.86
C ASN A 186 -3.55 -11.88 -3.87
N LYS A 187 -3.54 -13.15 -3.43
CA LYS A 187 -4.60 -13.71 -2.60
C LYS A 187 -4.39 -13.53 -1.11
N TYR A 188 -3.15 -13.66 -0.61
CA TYR A 188 -2.89 -13.79 0.82
C TYR A 188 -2.08 -12.62 1.40
N PHE A 189 -1.39 -11.84 0.57
CA PHE A 189 -0.45 -10.83 1.04
C PHE A 189 -1.12 -9.73 1.88
N THR A 190 -2.18 -9.10 1.38
CA THR A 190 -2.79 -7.92 2.03
C THR A 190 -3.23 -8.23 3.46
N SER A 191 -3.92 -9.35 3.68
CA SER A 191 -4.35 -9.76 5.02
C SER A 191 -3.17 -10.10 5.92
N ALA A 192 -2.17 -10.84 5.40
CA ALA A 192 -0.97 -11.19 6.15
C ALA A 192 -0.15 -9.96 6.57
N PHE A 193 -0.08 -8.95 5.70
CA PHE A 193 0.56 -7.67 5.96
C PHE A 193 -0.15 -6.91 7.08
N ILE A 194 -1.48 -6.82 7.03
CA ILE A 194 -2.29 -6.17 8.07
C ILE A 194 -2.14 -6.91 9.42
N GLU A 195 -2.20 -8.25 9.42
CA GLU A 195 -2.02 -9.08 10.62
C GLU A 195 -0.63 -8.86 11.24
N ARG A 196 0.42 -8.76 10.42
CA ARG A 196 1.78 -8.45 10.91
C ARG A 196 1.86 -7.06 11.52
N GLN A 197 1.19 -6.07 10.93
CA GLN A 197 1.25 -4.70 11.41
C GLN A 197 0.53 -4.51 12.74
N ALA A 198 -0.58 -5.22 12.98
CA ALA A 198 -1.47 -4.93 14.11
C ALA A 198 -0.78 -4.88 15.49
N PRO A 199 0.12 -5.82 15.86
CA PRO A 199 0.82 -5.76 17.14
C PRO A 199 1.77 -4.57 17.25
N PHE A 200 2.39 -4.16 16.13
CA PHE A 200 3.45 -3.15 16.08
C PHE A 200 2.95 -1.80 15.53
N ALA A 201 1.63 -1.59 15.48
CA ALA A 201 1.04 -0.38 14.91
C ALA A 201 1.56 0.89 15.59
N ASN A 202 1.83 0.82 16.90
CA ASN A 202 2.40 1.92 17.66
C ASN A 202 3.78 2.35 17.18
N ILE A 203 4.65 1.38 16.88
CA ILE A 203 6.01 1.65 16.36
C ILE A 203 5.93 2.22 14.94
N ILE A 204 5.08 1.65 14.08
CA ILE A 204 4.90 2.11 12.70
C ILE A 204 4.35 3.55 12.68
N ASP A 205 3.36 3.84 13.53
CA ASP A 205 2.78 5.17 13.64
C ASP A 205 3.81 6.19 14.15
N ALA A 206 4.59 5.84 15.17
CA ALA A 206 5.67 6.68 15.65
C ALA A 206 6.75 6.92 14.59
N GLU A 207 7.08 5.91 13.79
CA GLU A 207 8.05 6.05 12.69
C GLU A 207 7.53 7.06 11.66
N ILE A 208 6.24 7.00 11.32
CA ILE A 208 5.61 7.96 10.40
C ILE A 208 5.64 9.37 11.00
N TYR A 209 5.33 9.52 12.28
CA TYR A 209 5.39 10.82 12.95
C TYR A 209 6.80 11.36 13.02
N ALA A 210 7.80 10.52 13.29
CA ALA A 210 9.21 10.90 13.26
C ALA A 210 9.62 11.40 11.87
N ARG A 211 9.14 10.76 10.79
CA ARG A 211 9.35 11.24 9.40
C ARG A 211 8.69 12.60 9.14
N ILE A 212 7.48 12.82 9.64
CA ILE A 212 6.79 14.12 9.51
C ILE A 212 7.56 15.22 10.28
N ALA A 213 8.03 14.90 11.49
CA ALA A 213 8.78 15.80 12.35
C ALA A 213 10.26 15.96 11.95
N GLN A 214 10.74 15.17 10.98
CA GLN A 214 12.15 15.10 10.56
C GLN A 214 13.11 14.74 11.70
N ASP A 215 12.68 13.88 12.63
CA ASP A 215 13.50 13.35 13.72
C ASP A 215 14.30 12.14 13.24
N GLU A 216 15.48 12.38 12.69
CA GLU A 216 16.34 11.33 12.10
C GLU A 216 16.70 10.21 13.07
N GLN A 217 16.96 10.55 14.35
CA GLN A 217 17.33 9.56 15.36
C GLN A 217 16.14 8.63 15.67
N ALA A 218 14.95 9.20 15.84
CA ALA A 218 13.74 8.41 16.06
C ALA A 218 13.42 7.54 14.83
N ILE A 219 13.60 8.06 13.61
CA ILE A 219 13.39 7.28 12.38
C ILE A 219 14.27 6.05 12.35
N ILE A 220 15.57 6.20 12.62
CA ILE A 220 16.53 5.09 12.64
C ILE A 220 16.11 4.05 13.68
N ALA A 221 15.90 4.47 14.92
CA ALA A 221 15.58 3.58 16.03
C ALA A 221 14.28 2.78 15.82
N LEU A 222 13.24 3.41 15.27
CA LEU A 222 11.95 2.76 15.02
C LEU A 222 12.02 1.84 13.78
N THR A 223 12.81 2.21 12.77
CA THR A 223 13.01 1.42 11.53
C THR A 223 13.73 0.10 11.80
N GLU A 224 14.59 0.02 12.82
CA GLU A 224 15.19 -1.26 13.26
C GLU A 224 14.14 -2.34 13.55
N ILE A 225 12.95 -1.94 14.00
CA ILE A 225 11.83 -2.84 14.25
C ILE A 225 10.92 -2.93 13.02
N SER A 226 10.43 -1.80 12.52
CA SER A 226 9.37 -1.78 11.48
C SER A 226 9.85 -2.21 10.09
N GLU A 227 11.15 -2.23 9.84
CA GLU A 227 11.77 -2.71 8.60
C GLU A 227 12.89 -3.73 8.84
N GLY A 228 13.08 -4.18 10.09
CA GLY A 228 14.09 -5.16 10.45
C GLY A 228 13.84 -6.55 9.86
N TYR A 229 14.90 -7.35 9.79
CA TYR A 229 14.88 -8.72 9.23
C TYR A 229 13.81 -9.62 9.88
N GLN A 230 13.71 -9.60 11.22
CA GLN A 230 12.71 -10.37 11.96
C GLN A 230 11.28 -9.99 11.55
N TYR A 231 11.03 -8.69 11.40
CA TYR A 231 9.73 -8.16 10.98
C TYR A 231 9.40 -8.52 9.52
N GLY A 232 10.39 -8.52 8.63
CA GLY A 232 10.25 -9.07 7.29
C GLY A 232 9.87 -10.55 7.30
N THR A 233 10.49 -11.35 8.18
CA THR A 233 10.23 -12.79 8.28
C THR A 233 8.83 -13.09 8.83
N LEU A 234 8.32 -12.29 9.78
CA LEU A 234 6.94 -12.41 10.26
C LEU A 234 5.91 -12.33 9.12
N LEU A 235 6.16 -11.50 8.11
CA LEU A 235 5.28 -11.42 6.95
C LEU A 235 5.21 -12.75 6.20
N MET A 236 6.37 -13.38 5.98
CA MET A 236 6.43 -14.67 5.29
C MET A 236 5.72 -15.76 6.09
N LYS A 237 5.88 -15.77 7.42
CA LYS A 237 5.14 -16.67 8.32
C LYS A 237 3.63 -16.48 8.19
N ASN A 238 3.16 -15.23 8.20
CA ASN A 238 1.73 -14.93 8.07
C ASN A 238 1.17 -15.34 6.70
N ILE A 239 1.94 -15.14 5.61
CA ILE A 239 1.55 -15.61 4.27
C ILE A 239 1.45 -17.14 4.25
N ASN A 240 2.42 -17.85 4.81
CA ASN A 240 2.39 -19.31 4.89
C ASN A 240 1.21 -19.82 5.73
N LYS A 241 0.95 -19.20 6.89
CA LYS A 241 -0.20 -19.50 7.75
C LYS A 241 -1.52 -19.30 7.01
N ALA A 242 -1.68 -18.19 6.30
CA ALA A 242 -2.88 -17.90 5.51
C ALA A 242 -3.07 -18.90 4.37
N TYR A 243 -2.00 -19.25 3.66
CA TYR A 243 -2.02 -20.25 2.59
C TYR A 243 -2.36 -21.64 3.12
N LYS A 244 -1.71 -22.08 4.22
CA LYS A 244 -1.96 -23.38 4.85
C LYS A 244 -3.41 -23.50 5.33
N LYS A 245 -3.95 -22.44 5.95
CA LYS A 245 -5.36 -22.39 6.37
C LYS A 245 -6.33 -22.57 5.19
N ALA A 246 -5.98 -22.06 4.02
CA ALA A 246 -6.86 -22.11 2.85
C ALA A 246 -6.72 -23.39 2.00
N THR A 247 -5.56 -24.07 2.07
CA THR A 247 -5.24 -25.18 1.15
C THR A 247 -4.90 -26.50 1.86
N ASN A 248 -4.81 -26.48 3.20
CA ASN A 248 -4.30 -27.58 4.04
C ASN A 248 -2.88 -28.04 3.69
N LYS A 249 -2.10 -27.22 2.95
CA LYS A 249 -0.72 -27.53 2.55
C LYS A 249 0.21 -26.36 2.88
N PRO A 250 1.46 -26.62 3.32
CA PRO A 250 2.43 -25.54 3.50
C PRO A 250 2.85 -24.95 2.15
N LEU A 251 3.28 -23.69 2.15
CA LEU A 251 4.07 -23.16 1.04
C LEU A 251 5.42 -23.86 1.02
N THR A 252 5.82 -24.38 -0.14
CA THR A 252 7.11 -25.06 -0.32
C THR A 252 8.02 -24.23 -1.21
N ASP A 253 9.29 -24.13 -0.85
CA ASP A 253 10.28 -23.33 -1.59
C ASP A 253 10.52 -23.82 -3.02
N LYS A 254 10.12 -25.07 -3.30
CA LYS A 254 10.14 -25.64 -4.66
C LYS A 254 9.29 -24.84 -5.66
N TYR A 255 8.19 -24.25 -5.20
CA TYR A 255 7.24 -23.52 -6.06
C TYR A 255 7.05 -22.06 -5.66
N TRP A 256 7.54 -21.68 -4.48
CA TRP A 256 7.41 -20.34 -3.92
C TRP A 256 8.69 -19.53 -4.11
N ARG A 257 8.55 -18.29 -4.60
CA ARG A 257 9.62 -17.31 -4.75
C ARG A 257 9.35 -16.14 -3.80
N PRO A 258 10.05 -16.07 -2.63
CA PRO A 258 9.84 -15.03 -1.64
C PRO A 258 10.00 -13.60 -2.15
N ILE A 259 10.78 -13.39 -3.22
CA ILE A 259 11.06 -12.08 -3.81
C ILE A 259 9.78 -11.29 -4.14
N TYR A 260 8.72 -11.96 -4.64
CA TYR A 260 7.45 -11.28 -4.95
C TYR A 260 6.77 -10.72 -3.71
N ALA A 261 6.89 -11.40 -2.57
CA ALA A 261 6.33 -10.91 -1.30
C ALA A 261 7.22 -9.84 -0.66
N GLN A 262 8.54 -9.91 -0.86
CA GLN A 262 9.47 -8.85 -0.44
C GLN A 262 9.19 -7.54 -1.20
N ASP A 263 9.05 -7.62 -2.52
CA ASP A 263 8.68 -6.50 -3.39
C ASP A 263 7.34 -5.89 -2.97
N ALA A 264 6.32 -6.73 -2.77
CA ALA A 264 5.01 -6.30 -2.29
C ALA A 264 5.09 -5.66 -0.90
N SER A 265 5.97 -6.15 0.00
CA SER A 265 6.18 -5.58 1.34
C SER A 265 6.72 -4.16 1.28
N MET A 266 7.72 -3.91 0.44
CA MET A 266 8.28 -2.57 0.27
C MET A 266 7.21 -1.60 -0.23
N LEU A 267 6.47 -1.99 -1.28
CA LEU A 267 5.39 -1.19 -1.85
C LEU A 267 4.28 -0.91 -0.84
N ALA A 268 3.86 -1.94 -0.09
CA ALA A 268 2.81 -1.83 0.92
C ALA A 268 3.24 -0.94 2.10
N SER A 269 4.47 -1.03 2.58
CA SER A 269 4.99 -0.15 3.62
C SER A 269 4.96 1.32 3.16
N GLN A 270 5.36 1.60 1.93
CA GLN A 270 5.28 2.96 1.36
C GLN A 270 3.83 3.43 1.24
N ALA A 271 2.92 2.59 0.72
CA ALA A 271 1.50 2.89 0.60
C ALA A 271 0.88 3.24 1.98
N TYR A 272 1.23 2.48 3.02
CA TYR A 272 0.76 2.69 4.38
C TYR A 272 1.19 4.04 4.95
N LYS A 273 2.49 4.37 4.81
CA LYS A 273 3.06 5.64 5.29
C LYS A 273 2.42 6.82 4.55
N LEU A 274 2.34 6.75 3.21
CA LEU A 274 1.76 7.80 2.38
C LEU A 274 0.28 8.03 2.69
N ALA A 275 -0.50 6.97 2.85
CA ALA A 275 -1.91 7.05 3.21
C ALA A 275 -2.13 7.70 4.59
N THR A 276 -1.29 7.35 5.56
CA THR A 276 -1.33 7.95 6.90
C THR A 276 -1.05 9.44 6.85
N ILE A 277 0.01 9.85 6.15
CA ILE A 277 0.35 11.27 5.93
C ILE A 277 -0.81 11.98 5.23
N SER A 278 -1.35 11.39 4.15
CA SER A 278 -2.44 11.98 3.38
C SER A 278 -3.71 12.19 4.20
N ALA A 279 -4.06 11.25 5.08
CA ALA A 279 -5.19 11.40 5.99
C ALA A 279 -4.96 12.55 7.00
N LEU A 280 -3.75 12.64 7.58
CA LEU A 280 -3.40 13.74 8.50
C LEU A 280 -3.45 15.10 7.81
N MET A 281 -2.95 15.18 6.58
CA MET A 281 -3.00 16.41 5.77
C MET A 281 -4.44 16.82 5.45
N GLN A 282 -5.31 15.85 5.14
CA GLN A 282 -6.73 16.13 4.92
C GLN A 282 -7.38 16.70 6.18
N ILE A 283 -7.07 16.16 7.36
CA ILE A 283 -7.58 16.67 8.64
C ILE A 283 -7.05 18.08 8.92
N LYS A 284 -5.75 18.31 8.74
CA LYS A 284 -5.14 19.64 8.86
C LYS A 284 -5.80 20.68 7.97
N ALA A 285 -6.20 20.30 6.75
CA ALA A 285 -6.86 21.19 5.81
C ALA A 285 -8.33 21.49 6.18
N LEU A 286 -9.05 20.51 6.75
CA LEU A 286 -10.45 20.68 7.15
C LEU A 286 -10.63 21.32 8.53
N TYR A 287 -9.71 21.05 9.45
CA TYR A 287 -9.74 21.43 10.86
C TYR A 287 -8.38 21.99 11.28
N PRO A 288 -7.96 23.14 10.73
CA PRO A 288 -6.65 23.72 11.01
C PRO A 288 -6.41 23.97 12.51
N GLU A 289 -7.47 24.22 13.29
CA GLU A 289 -7.43 24.39 14.74
C GLU A 289 -6.96 23.14 15.50
N LEU A 290 -7.12 21.95 14.93
CA LEU A 290 -6.63 20.70 15.54
C LEU A 290 -5.14 20.46 15.27
N THR A 291 -4.57 21.15 14.28
CA THR A 291 -3.19 20.93 13.81
C THR A 291 -2.18 21.01 14.94
N SER A 292 -2.22 22.07 15.75
CA SER A 292 -1.27 22.26 16.85
C SER A 292 -1.36 21.15 17.89
N ARG A 293 -2.58 20.65 18.18
CA ARG A 293 -2.79 19.53 19.12
C ARG A 293 -2.25 18.22 18.56
N ILE A 294 -2.50 17.95 17.28
CA ILE A 294 -2.02 16.75 16.58
C ILE A 294 -0.49 16.76 16.52
N GLU A 295 0.13 17.88 16.11
CA GLU A 295 1.60 18.00 15.99
C GLU A 295 2.29 17.91 17.37
N THR A 296 1.70 18.51 18.42
CA THR A 296 2.20 18.37 19.79
C THR A 296 2.12 16.91 20.26
N HIS A 297 1.00 16.24 19.98
CA HIS A 297 0.83 14.82 20.31
C HIS A 297 1.85 13.94 19.59
N MET A 298 2.17 14.22 18.31
CA MET A 298 3.18 13.46 17.55
C MET A 298 4.52 13.42 18.30
N SER A 299 5.00 14.56 18.77
CA SER A 299 6.29 14.65 19.49
C SER A 299 6.30 13.84 20.79
N SER A 300 5.24 13.98 21.59
CA SER A 300 5.10 13.20 22.85
C SER A 300 4.93 11.71 22.57
N TYR A 301 4.24 11.35 21.50
CA TYR A 301 4.03 9.96 21.09
C TYR A 301 5.32 9.29 20.66
N ILE A 302 6.16 9.97 19.86
CA ILE A 302 7.49 9.48 19.46
C ILE A 302 8.31 9.16 20.71
N LYS A 303 8.40 10.10 21.66
CA LYS A 303 9.15 9.90 22.92
C LYS A 303 8.66 8.69 23.71
N LEU A 304 7.34 8.53 23.82
CA LEU A 304 6.74 7.37 24.49
C LEU A 304 7.06 6.04 23.80
N GLN A 305 7.04 6.01 22.46
CA GLN A 305 7.38 4.78 21.74
C GLN A 305 8.88 4.46 21.81
N LEU A 306 9.75 5.48 21.82
CA LEU A 306 11.18 5.28 22.05
C LEU A 306 11.46 4.74 23.46
N SER A 307 10.73 5.17 24.50
CA SER A 307 10.91 4.64 25.85
C SER A 307 10.46 3.18 26.03
N THR A 308 9.69 2.63 25.08
CA THR A 308 9.22 1.24 25.10
C THR A 308 9.91 0.38 24.02
N LEU A 309 10.99 0.88 23.42
CA LEU A 309 11.62 0.24 22.26
C LEU A 309 12.13 -1.17 22.57
N ASP A 310 12.75 -1.37 23.74
CA ASP A 310 13.29 -2.68 24.16
C ASP A 310 12.19 -3.72 24.36
N GLU A 311 11.06 -3.34 24.95
CA GLU A 311 9.89 -4.20 25.06
C GLU A 311 9.36 -4.62 23.69
N ASN A 312 9.35 -3.68 22.74
CA ASN A 312 8.93 -3.95 21.37
C ASN A 312 9.91 -4.88 20.63
N LYS A 313 11.22 -4.73 20.86
CA LYS A 313 12.26 -5.64 20.34
C LYS A 313 12.11 -7.06 20.91
N MET A 314 11.86 -7.18 22.21
CA MET A 314 11.59 -8.47 22.86
C MET A 314 10.32 -9.13 22.28
N ARG A 315 9.24 -8.35 22.12
CA ARG A 315 8.00 -8.83 21.51
C ARG A 315 8.18 -9.29 20.06
N LEU A 316 8.96 -8.56 19.27
CA LEU A 316 9.31 -8.95 17.90
C LEU A 316 10.11 -10.27 17.87
N SER A 317 11.09 -10.39 18.77
CA SER A 317 11.89 -11.62 18.90
C SER A 317 11.03 -12.82 19.31
N ALA A 318 10.11 -12.65 20.26
CA ALA A 318 9.18 -13.70 20.68
C ALA A 318 8.26 -14.14 19.52
N ALA A 319 7.67 -13.19 18.79
CA ALA A 319 6.85 -13.50 17.62
C ALA A 319 7.66 -14.18 16.51
N TYR A 320 8.90 -13.74 16.29
CA TYR A 320 9.80 -14.34 15.31
C TYR A 320 10.15 -15.79 15.66
N ASN A 321 10.32 -16.11 16.94
CA ASN A 321 10.64 -17.46 17.40
C ASN A 321 9.42 -18.37 17.59
N ALA A 322 8.20 -17.82 17.51
CA ALA A 322 6.98 -18.61 17.62
C ALA A 322 6.86 -19.64 16.46
N PRO A 323 6.41 -20.87 16.75
CA PRO A 323 6.35 -21.97 15.80
C PRO A 323 5.37 -21.77 14.64
#